data_AF-A0AAD7Z4Y3-F1
#
_entry.id   AF-A0AAD7Z4Y3-F1
#
_cell.length_a   1.000
_cell.length_b   1.000
_cell.length_c   1.000
_cell.angle_alpha   90.00
_cell.angle_beta   90.00
_cell.angle_gamma   90.00
#
_symmetry.space_group_name_H-M   'P 1'
#
loop_
_entity.id
_entity.type
_entity.pdbx_description
1 polymer ?
#
loop_
_entity_poly.entity_id
_entity_poly.type
_entity_poly.pdbx_seq_one_letter_code
_entity_poly.pdbx_strand_id
1 'polypeptide(L)'
;IQLHVSVKSQSNHKLTFIMMKLVIVLSCLIAVVLSAPQGGQPKDIVPIIKSNSAVNADGSYSYNFETGDGTKAEQSGQLKNLGPNDDGEVVTGSFSFVAPDGQTYSVTYIADENGFQPQGDHLLPIPEAIARSIEYNKAHPEEDKSQK
;
A
#
# COMPACT_ATOMS: atom_id res chain seq x y z
N ILE A 1 -22.07 -77.06 45.60
CA ILE A 1 -22.07 -75.62 45.99
C ILE A 1 -21.16 -74.91 45.00
N GLN A 2 -21.73 -74.05 44.14
CA GLN A 2 -21.07 -73.46 42.98
C GLN A 2 -20.18 -72.27 43.37
N LEU A 3 -18.94 -72.28 42.89
CA LEU A 3 -18.03 -71.13 42.85
C LEU A 3 -17.66 -70.92 41.38
N HIS A 4 -18.08 -69.80 40.79
CA HIS A 4 -17.48 -69.33 39.54
C HIS A 4 -17.40 -67.80 39.53
N VAL A 5 -16.22 -67.37 39.12
CA VAL A 5 -15.55 -66.10 39.43
C VAL A 5 -16.04 -64.96 38.52
N SER A 6 -16.22 -63.79 39.10
CA SER A 6 -16.47 -62.52 38.41
C SER A 6 -15.19 -61.70 38.32
N VAL A 7 -14.61 -61.55 37.13
CA VAL A 7 -13.58 -60.54 36.82
C VAL A 7 -13.73 -60.09 35.36
N LYS A 8 -14.61 -59.11 35.08
CA LYS A 8 -14.66 -58.44 33.76
C LYS A 8 -14.89 -56.92 33.79
N SER A 9 -14.69 -56.28 34.94
CA SER A 9 -14.98 -54.83 35.10
C SER A 9 -13.74 -53.91 35.02
N GLN A 10 -12.52 -54.45 35.20
CA GLN A 10 -11.30 -53.62 35.27
C GLN A 10 -10.67 -53.23 33.90
N SER A 11 -10.95 -53.94 32.79
CA SER A 11 -10.24 -53.68 31.51
C SER A 11 -10.78 -52.48 30.73
N ASN A 12 -12.09 -52.25 30.76
CA ASN A 12 -12.73 -51.21 29.93
C ASN A 12 -12.39 -49.81 30.42
N HIS A 13 -12.30 -49.59 31.74
CA HIS A 13 -11.86 -48.32 32.30
C HIS A 13 -10.41 -48.00 31.92
N LYS A 14 -9.49 -48.98 32.00
CA LYS A 14 -8.08 -48.78 31.59
C LYS A 14 -7.97 -48.44 30.11
N LEU A 15 -8.75 -49.10 29.25
CA LEU A 15 -8.77 -48.84 27.81
C LEU A 15 -9.31 -47.44 27.49
N THR A 16 -10.39 -47.00 28.13
CA THR A 16 -10.92 -45.63 27.99
C THR A 16 -9.94 -44.57 28.51
N PHE A 17 -9.24 -44.85 29.62
CA PHE A 17 -8.22 -43.96 30.14
C PHE A 17 -6.99 -43.85 29.22
N ILE A 18 -6.59 -44.94 28.55
CA ILE A 18 -5.52 -44.93 27.54
C ILE A 18 -5.97 -44.19 26.28
N MET A 19 -7.19 -44.46 25.81
CA MET A 19 -7.80 -43.80 24.65
C MET A 19 -7.90 -42.28 24.85
N MET A 20 -8.34 -41.82 26.03
CA MET A 20 -8.45 -40.40 26.37
C MET A 20 -7.10 -39.67 26.30
N LYS A 21 -6.01 -40.32 26.74
CA LYS A 21 -4.66 -39.74 26.72
C LYS A 21 -4.10 -39.65 25.30
N LEU A 22 -4.38 -40.65 24.46
CA LEU A 22 -3.99 -40.63 23.04
C LEU A 22 -4.70 -39.50 22.28
N VAL A 23 -5.99 -39.27 22.55
CA VAL A 23 -6.73 -38.16 21.94
C VAL A 23 -6.15 -36.80 22.36
N ILE A 24 -5.81 -36.63 23.65
CA ILE A 24 -5.19 -35.39 24.13
C ILE A 24 -3.83 -35.17 23.46
N VAL A 25 -2.95 -36.18 23.43
CA VAL A 25 -1.62 -36.08 22.80
C VAL A 25 -1.72 -35.77 21.31
N LEU A 26 -2.64 -36.41 20.59
CA LEU A 26 -2.88 -36.15 19.17
C LEU A 26 -3.41 -34.73 18.94
N SER A 27 -4.33 -34.25 19.79
CA SER A 27 -4.86 -32.88 19.71
C SER A 27 -3.76 -31.84 19.96
N CYS A 28 -2.84 -32.09 20.90
CA CYS A 28 -1.72 -31.22 21.17
C CYS A 28 -0.74 -31.19 20.00
N LEU A 29 -0.47 -32.32 19.34
CA LEU A 29 0.38 -32.36 18.15
C LEU A 29 -0.21 -31.53 16.99
N ILE A 30 -1.52 -31.65 16.75
CA ILE A 30 -2.21 -30.90 15.69
C ILE A 30 -2.18 -29.39 15.99
N ALA A 31 -2.40 -29.00 17.24
CA ALA A 31 -2.34 -27.59 17.65
C ALA A 31 -0.95 -26.99 17.40
N VAL A 32 0.15 -27.74 17.64
CA VAL A 32 1.52 -27.28 17.38
C VAL A 32 1.79 -27.08 15.88
N VAL A 33 1.26 -27.94 15.01
CA VAL A 33 1.40 -27.80 13.55
C VAL A 33 0.67 -26.55 13.02
N LEU A 34 -0.52 -26.26 13.57
CA LEU A 34 -1.28 -25.06 13.19
C LEU A 34 -0.70 -23.75 13.77
N SER A 35 0.14 -23.85 14.79
CA SER A 35 0.82 -22.72 15.43
C SER A 35 2.13 -22.33 14.73
N ALA A 36 2.53 -23.05 13.67
CA ALA A 36 3.67 -22.64 12.87
C ALA A 36 3.39 -21.25 12.29
N PRO A 37 4.30 -20.27 12.46
CA PRO A 37 4.15 -18.98 11.82
C PRO A 37 4.05 -19.24 10.32
N GLN A 38 2.89 -18.94 9.74
CA GLN A 38 2.70 -18.86 8.30
C GLN A 38 3.44 -17.60 7.85
N GLY A 39 4.77 -17.66 7.84
CA GLY A 39 5.58 -16.66 7.20
C GLY A 39 5.02 -16.50 5.79
N GLY A 40 4.55 -15.30 5.47
CA GLY A 40 4.14 -14.97 4.12
C GLY A 40 5.22 -15.44 3.15
N GLN A 41 4.81 -15.87 1.96
CA GLN A 41 5.75 -16.23 0.89
C GLN A 41 6.90 -15.21 0.87
N PRO A 42 8.17 -15.64 0.83
CA PRO A 42 9.27 -14.70 0.70
C PRO A 42 8.95 -13.81 -0.49
N LYS A 43 8.67 -12.53 -0.21
CA LYS A 43 8.38 -11.57 -1.25
C LYS A 43 9.71 -11.39 -1.97
N ASP A 44 9.81 -11.89 -3.19
CA ASP A 44 11.03 -11.80 -3.98
C ASP A 44 11.54 -10.36 -3.94
N ILE A 45 12.83 -10.19 -3.65
CA ILE A 45 13.44 -8.86 -3.58
C ILE A 45 13.42 -8.29 -5.00
N VAL A 46 12.65 -7.21 -5.20
CA VAL A 46 12.65 -6.48 -6.47
C VAL A 46 13.88 -5.55 -6.49
N PRO A 47 14.84 -5.74 -7.40
CA PRO A 47 16.05 -4.92 -7.45
C PRO A 47 15.75 -3.54 -8.06
N ILE A 48 16.57 -2.53 -7.71
CA ILE A 48 16.64 -1.27 -8.45
C ILE A 48 17.60 -1.46 -9.63
N ILE A 49 17.12 -1.27 -10.85
CA ILE A 49 17.91 -1.45 -12.08
C ILE A 49 18.42 -0.12 -12.66
N LYS A 50 17.77 1.00 -12.31
CA LYS A 50 18.23 2.34 -12.63
C LYS A 50 17.93 3.28 -11.48
N SER A 51 18.87 4.18 -11.18
CA SER A 51 18.67 5.25 -10.21
C SER A 51 19.55 6.43 -10.60
N ASN A 52 18.98 7.63 -10.64
CA ASN A 52 19.69 8.87 -10.88
C ASN A 52 19.08 9.98 -10.00
N SER A 53 19.94 10.84 -9.47
CA SER A 53 19.56 12.01 -8.68
C SER A 53 20.53 13.14 -8.99
N ALA A 54 19.99 14.33 -9.22
CA ALA A 54 20.76 15.55 -9.44
C ALA A 54 20.17 16.70 -8.64
N VAL A 55 21.04 17.52 -8.06
CA VAL A 55 20.68 18.75 -7.34
C VAL A 55 21.55 19.85 -7.90
N ASN A 56 20.92 20.95 -8.32
CA ASN A 56 21.58 22.09 -8.93
C ASN A 56 21.77 23.20 -7.89
N ALA A 57 22.72 24.11 -8.17
CA ALA A 57 23.04 25.22 -7.27
C ALA A 57 21.90 26.25 -7.12
N ASP A 58 20.98 26.30 -8.08
CA ASP A 58 19.79 27.16 -8.08
C ASP A 58 18.64 26.61 -7.22
N GLY A 59 18.82 25.46 -6.56
CA GLY A 59 17.81 24.80 -5.76
C GLY A 59 16.89 23.86 -6.55
N SER A 60 17.02 23.79 -7.89
CA SER A 60 16.31 22.78 -8.66
C SER A 60 16.91 21.38 -8.45
N TYR A 61 16.06 20.36 -8.54
CA TYR A 61 16.49 18.97 -8.43
C TYR A 61 15.73 18.07 -9.40
N SER A 62 16.29 16.90 -9.64
CA SER A 62 15.60 15.81 -10.32
C SER A 62 16.01 14.46 -9.76
N TYR A 63 15.09 13.51 -9.77
CA TYR A 63 15.39 12.11 -9.50
C TYR A 63 14.62 11.20 -10.46
N ASN A 64 15.17 10.03 -10.74
CA ASN A 64 14.44 8.95 -11.40
C ASN A 64 14.95 7.59 -10.92
N PHE A 65 14.06 6.61 -10.85
CA PHE A 65 14.42 5.23 -10.61
C PHE A 65 13.56 4.26 -11.43
N GLU A 66 14.11 3.07 -11.62
CA GLU A 66 13.43 1.94 -12.25
C GLU A 66 13.75 0.67 -11.46
N THR A 67 12.73 -0.12 -11.17
CA THR A 67 12.81 -1.41 -10.48
C THR A 67 12.74 -2.57 -11.48
N GLY A 68 13.21 -3.75 -11.08
CA GLY A 68 13.21 -4.95 -11.91
C GLY A 68 11.82 -5.50 -12.25
N ASP A 69 10.77 -5.06 -11.55
CA ASP A 69 9.37 -5.40 -11.83
C ASP A 69 8.70 -4.44 -12.82
N GLY A 70 9.44 -3.46 -13.35
CA GLY A 70 8.94 -2.49 -14.32
C GLY A 70 8.32 -1.23 -13.71
N THR A 71 8.35 -1.06 -12.38
CA THR A 71 7.97 0.21 -11.74
C THR A 71 8.99 1.31 -12.08
N LYS A 72 8.50 2.47 -12.50
CA LYS A 72 9.32 3.64 -12.84
C LYS A 72 8.76 4.85 -12.12
N ALA A 73 9.64 5.72 -11.63
CA ALA A 73 9.24 7.04 -11.18
C ALA A 73 10.31 8.07 -11.56
N GLU A 74 9.85 9.26 -11.90
CA GLU A 74 10.69 10.43 -12.15
C GLU A 74 10.02 11.68 -11.58
N GLN A 75 10.83 12.61 -11.11
CA GLN A 75 10.36 13.89 -10.62
C GLN A 75 11.45 14.94 -10.83
N SER A 76 11.03 16.17 -11.11
CA SER A 76 11.85 17.37 -11.06
C SER A 76 11.13 18.47 -10.31
N GLY A 77 11.84 19.18 -9.45
CA GLY A 77 11.33 20.33 -8.71
C GLY A 77 12.21 21.56 -8.95
N GLN A 78 11.58 22.73 -8.96
CA GLN A 78 12.26 24.01 -9.10
C GLN A 78 11.52 25.11 -8.34
N LEU A 79 12.27 26.09 -7.82
CA LEU A 79 11.71 27.26 -7.17
C LEU A 79 10.98 28.14 -8.19
N LYS A 80 9.81 28.65 -7.79
CA LYS A 80 8.96 29.54 -8.58
C LYS A 80 8.72 30.81 -7.77
N ASN A 81 9.06 31.95 -8.34
CA ASN A 81 8.73 33.23 -7.71
C ASN A 81 7.24 33.53 -7.92
N LEU A 82 6.50 33.72 -6.83
CA LEU A 82 5.06 34.01 -6.83
C LEU A 82 4.73 35.47 -6.53
N GLY A 83 5.74 36.24 -6.12
CA GLY A 83 5.65 37.67 -5.93
C GLY A 83 6.78 38.22 -5.06
N PRO A 84 6.69 39.50 -4.68
CA PRO A 84 7.74 40.17 -3.90
C PRO A 84 8.00 39.58 -2.52
N ASN A 85 7.05 38.83 -1.96
CA ASN A 85 7.13 38.19 -0.63
C ASN A 85 6.60 36.75 -0.65
N ASP A 86 6.48 36.14 -1.83
CA ASP A 86 5.88 34.82 -1.97
C ASP A 86 6.75 33.96 -2.89
N ASP A 87 7.22 32.85 -2.35
CA ASP A 87 8.06 31.89 -3.03
C ASP A 87 7.35 30.54 -3.00
N GLY A 88 7.22 29.94 -4.17
CA GLY A 88 6.62 28.63 -4.38
C GLY A 88 7.64 27.62 -4.87
N GLU A 89 7.19 26.37 -4.93
CA GLU A 89 7.90 25.30 -5.60
C GLU A 89 6.95 24.68 -6.61
N VAL A 90 7.43 24.48 -7.84
CA VAL A 90 6.73 23.69 -8.83
C VAL A 90 7.46 22.35 -9.00
N VAL A 91 6.71 21.28 -8.83
CA VAL A 91 7.18 19.91 -8.97
C VAL A 91 6.41 19.23 -10.08
N THR A 92 7.12 18.68 -11.05
CA THR A 92 6.56 17.85 -12.11
C THR A 92 7.11 16.44 -11.99
N GLY A 93 6.30 15.44 -12.28
CA GLY A 93 6.77 14.07 -12.23
C GLY A 93 5.85 13.09 -12.91
N SER A 94 6.32 11.86 -13.00
CA SER A 94 5.55 10.72 -13.46
C SER A 94 5.90 9.47 -12.67
N PHE A 95 4.94 8.58 -12.52
CA PHE A 95 5.21 7.22 -12.07
C PHE A 95 4.37 6.22 -12.85
N SER A 96 4.91 5.02 -13.04
CA SER A 96 4.21 3.92 -13.69
C SER A 96 4.56 2.60 -13.05
N PHE A 97 3.63 1.65 -13.10
CA PHE A 97 3.80 0.31 -12.57
C PHE A 97 2.99 -0.69 -13.39
N VAL A 98 3.44 -1.95 -13.39
CA VAL A 98 2.70 -3.06 -13.99
C VAL A 98 1.77 -3.64 -12.93
N ALA A 99 0.47 -3.60 -13.17
CA ALA A 99 -0.52 -4.15 -12.25
C ALA A 99 -0.70 -5.67 -12.44
N PRO A 100 -1.38 -6.36 -11.52
CA PRO A 100 -1.61 -7.81 -11.61
C PRO A 100 -2.41 -8.27 -12.85
N ASP A 101 -3.12 -7.34 -13.50
CA ASP A 101 -3.83 -7.57 -14.76
C ASP A 101 -2.89 -7.55 -16.00
N GLY A 102 -1.60 -7.25 -15.81
CA GLY A 102 -0.61 -7.11 -16.88
C GLY A 102 -0.63 -5.76 -17.58
N GLN A 103 -1.54 -4.85 -17.19
CA GLN A 103 -1.63 -3.50 -17.73
C GLN A 103 -0.62 -2.59 -17.01
N THR A 104 0.04 -1.73 -17.77
CA THR A 104 0.85 -0.65 -17.18
C THR A 104 -0.05 0.53 -16.86
N TYR A 105 -0.07 0.94 -15.60
CA TYR A 105 -0.73 2.15 -15.14
C TYR A 105 0.30 3.25 -15.03
N SER A 106 -0.03 4.44 -15.54
CA SER A 106 0.83 5.63 -15.48
C SER A 106 0.07 6.81 -14.92
N VAL A 107 0.76 7.63 -14.13
CA VAL A 107 0.29 8.93 -13.65
C VAL A 107 1.37 9.96 -13.96
N THR A 108 0.98 11.06 -14.57
CA THR A 108 1.77 12.29 -14.64
C THR A 108 1.15 13.33 -13.73
N TYR A 109 1.95 14.24 -13.18
CA TYR A 109 1.43 15.27 -12.28
C TYR A 109 2.23 16.56 -12.33
N ILE A 110 1.54 17.63 -11.95
CA ILE A 110 2.12 18.92 -11.58
C ILE A 110 1.64 19.22 -10.16
N ALA A 111 2.56 19.61 -9.29
CA ALA A 111 2.26 20.14 -7.97
C ALA A 111 2.81 21.57 -7.89
N ASP A 112 1.92 22.53 -7.67
CA ASP A 112 2.23 23.94 -7.52
C ASP A 112 1.28 24.57 -6.48
N GLU A 113 1.11 25.88 -6.52
CA GLU A 113 0.22 26.63 -5.61
C GLU A 113 -1.24 26.19 -5.66
N ASN A 114 -1.65 25.54 -6.76
CA ASN A 114 -2.98 24.99 -6.94
C ASN A 114 -3.09 23.54 -6.44
N GLY A 115 -2.03 23.02 -5.80
CA GLY A 115 -1.95 21.66 -5.27
C GLY A 115 -1.55 20.62 -6.31
N PHE A 116 -1.76 19.35 -5.96
CA PHE A 116 -1.39 18.19 -6.76
C PHE A 116 -2.44 17.87 -7.84
N GLN A 117 -2.01 17.86 -9.10
CA GLN A 117 -2.88 17.74 -10.28
C GLN A 117 -2.49 16.50 -11.11
N PRO A 118 -2.96 15.29 -10.73
CA PRO A 118 -2.60 14.06 -11.41
C PRO A 118 -3.44 13.84 -12.67
N GLN A 119 -2.81 13.22 -13.67
CA GLN A 119 -3.40 12.83 -14.93
C GLN A 119 -3.02 11.38 -15.23
N GLY A 120 -3.99 10.57 -15.62
CA GLY A 120 -3.78 9.17 -15.97
C GLY A 120 -5.11 8.53 -16.40
N ASP A 121 -5.05 7.61 -17.36
CA ASP A 121 -6.26 7.04 -18.01
C ASP A 121 -7.18 6.30 -17.03
N HIS A 122 -6.64 5.84 -15.91
CA HIS A 122 -7.37 5.11 -14.86
C HIS A 122 -7.95 6.03 -13.78
N LEU A 123 -7.64 7.33 -13.82
CA LEU A 123 -8.16 8.29 -12.85
C LEU A 123 -9.58 8.69 -13.23
N LEU A 124 -10.44 8.82 -12.22
CA LEU A 124 -11.79 9.30 -12.45
C LEU A 124 -11.75 10.76 -12.89
N PRO A 125 -12.54 11.16 -13.91
CA PRO A 125 -12.64 12.56 -14.29
C PRO A 125 -13.22 13.38 -13.13
N ILE A 126 -12.85 14.66 -13.09
CA ILE A 126 -13.41 15.61 -12.11
C ILE A 126 -14.94 15.64 -12.30
N PRO A 127 -15.74 15.44 -11.24
CA PRO A 127 -17.19 15.49 -11.34
C PRO A 127 -17.68 16.85 -11.87
N GLU A 128 -18.72 16.84 -12.71
CA GLU A 128 -19.28 18.05 -13.35
C GLU A 128 -19.64 19.15 -12.33
N ALA A 129 -20.19 18.78 -11.17
CA ALA A 129 -20.51 19.73 -10.12
C ALA A 129 -19.28 20.50 -9.61
N ILE A 130 -18.15 19.82 -9.45
CA ILE A 130 -16.89 20.44 -9.01
C ILE A 130 -16.31 21.29 -10.12
N ALA A 131 -16.32 20.81 -11.36
CA ALA A 131 -15.88 21.58 -12.52
C ALA A 131 -16.68 22.90 -12.69
N ARG A 132 -18.02 22.84 -12.53
CA ARG A 132 -18.88 24.04 -12.56
C ARG A 132 -18.55 25.01 -11.43
N SER A 133 -18.30 24.51 -10.22
CA SER A 133 -17.92 25.36 -9.08
C SER A 133 -16.57 26.04 -9.31
N ILE A 134 -15.58 25.34 -9.88
CA ILE A 134 -14.27 25.92 -10.23
C ILE A 134 -14.45 27.05 -11.25
N GLU A 135 -15.23 26.82 -12.31
CA GLU A 135 -15.50 27.84 -13.32
C GLU A 135 -16.26 29.04 -12.74
N TYR A 136 -17.25 28.78 -11.87
CA TYR A 136 -17.98 29.84 -11.18
C TYR A 136 -17.05 30.68 -10.30
N ASN A 137 -16.19 30.05 -9.50
CA ASN A 137 -15.23 30.75 -8.63
C ASN A 137 -14.22 31.56 -9.44
N LYS A 138 -13.79 31.05 -10.60
CA LYS A 138 -12.90 31.77 -11.51
C LYS A 138 -13.56 32.99 -12.16
N ALA A 139 -14.85 32.89 -12.47
CA ALA A 139 -15.64 34.00 -13.02
C ALA A 139 -16.10 35.01 -11.95
N HIS A 140 -16.12 34.62 -10.67
CA HIS A 140 -16.55 35.44 -9.53
C HIS A 140 -15.44 35.48 -8.46
N PRO A 141 -14.30 36.14 -8.73
CA PRO A 141 -13.28 36.33 -7.71
C PRO A 141 -13.87 37.10 -6.51
N GLU A 142 -13.51 36.69 -5.29
CA GLU A 142 -13.90 37.38 -4.05
C GLU A 142 -13.51 38.86 -4.13
N GLU A 143 -14.45 39.76 -3.79
CA GLU A 143 -14.13 41.17 -3.66
C GLU A 143 -13.12 41.36 -2.51
N ASP A 144 -12.03 42.08 -2.78
CA ASP A 144 -11.03 42.39 -1.76
C ASP A 144 -11.62 43.33 -0.69
N LYS A 145 -12.09 42.74 0.41
CA LYS A 145 -12.65 43.46 1.57
C LYS A 145 -11.58 44.08 2.48
N SER A 146 -10.29 43.97 2.15
CA SER A 146 -9.20 44.46 3.00
C SER A 146 -8.91 45.96 2.85
N GLN A 147 -9.61 46.68 1.95
CA GLN A 147 -9.42 48.11 1.71
C GLN A 147 -10.35 49.06 2.52
N LYS A 148 -10.96 48.60 3.62
CA LYS A 148 -11.88 49.43 4.41
C LYS A 148 -11.30 49.92 5.74
#